data_AF-A0A9Q0WT65-F1
#
_entry.id   AF-A0A9Q0WT65-F1
#
_cell.length_a   1.000
_cell.length_b   1.000
_cell.length_c   1.000
_cell.angle_alpha   90.00
_cell.angle_beta   90.00
_cell.angle_gamma   90.00
#
_symmetry.space_group_name_H-M   'P 1'
#
loop_
_entity.id
_entity.type
_entity.pdbx_description
1 polymer ?
#
loop_
_entity_poly.entity_id
_entity_poly.type
_entity_poly.pdbx_seq_one_letter_code
_entity_poly.pdbx_strand_id
1 'polypeptide(L)'
;MDVKERNTFKQIIQGMAANSLRSIAFAHKQLSEEQYKDGKEEKGLKEDSLTLLGIVGIKDPCRLGVKKVVDDCQHAGVNIKMISGDNVFTARAITNECGKLNPGVENINGAVVEGEEFRNYIHEQRTEKVDKICVMAKYSPFDKLLMVQ
;
A
#
# COMPACT_ATOMS: atom_id res chain seq x y z
N MET A 1 18.04 -14.47 -13.56
CA MET A 1 16.62 -14.70 -13.27
C MET A 1 15.88 -14.74 -14.59
N ASP A 2 15.26 -15.87 -14.89
CA ASP A 2 14.43 -15.99 -16.10
C ASP A 2 13.05 -15.31 -15.89
N VAL A 3 12.25 -15.21 -16.95
CA VAL A 3 10.92 -14.58 -16.89
C VAL A 3 9.95 -15.35 -15.98
N LYS A 4 10.09 -16.68 -15.89
CA LYS A 4 9.20 -17.55 -15.12
C LYS A 4 9.46 -17.41 -13.61
N GLU A 5 10.72 -17.40 -13.19
CA GLU A 5 11.15 -17.11 -11.83
C GLU A 5 10.68 -15.71 -11.41
N ARG A 6 10.85 -14.71 -12.27
CA ARG A 6 10.38 -13.35 -12.00
C ARG A 6 8.88 -13.29 -11.75
N ASN A 7 8.09 -14.01 -12.55
CA ASN A 7 6.64 -14.09 -12.38
C ASN A 7 6.27 -14.83 -11.09
N THR A 8 7.02 -15.87 -10.72
CA THR A 8 6.83 -16.59 -9.45
C THR A 8 7.03 -15.65 -8.26
N PHE A 9 8.11 -14.87 -8.23
CA PHE A 9 8.32 -13.88 -7.16
C PHE A 9 7.25 -12.79 -7.14
N LYS A 10 6.79 -12.32 -8.30
CA LYS A 10 5.66 -11.36 -8.35
C LYS A 10 4.40 -11.94 -7.70
N GLN A 11 4.08 -13.20 -7.96
CA GLN A 11 2.93 -13.87 -7.33
C GLN A 11 3.11 -14.01 -5.81
N ILE A 12 4.31 -14.34 -5.34
CA ILE A 12 4.62 -14.40 -3.90
C ILE A 12 4.41 -13.02 -3.25
N ILE A 13 4.95 -11.94 -3.85
CA ILE A 13 4.80 -10.57 -3.34
C ILE A 13 3.32 -10.15 -3.33
N GLN A 14 2.56 -10.49 -4.38
CA GLN A 14 1.12 -10.24 -4.42
C GLN A 14 0.37 -11.01 -3.33
N GLY A 15 0.73 -12.27 -3.09
CA GLY A 15 0.19 -13.08 -2.00
C GLY A 15 0.51 -12.50 -0.62
N MET A 16 1.74 -12.01 -0.42
CA MET A 16 2.14 -11.31 0.80
C MET A 16 1.30 -10.03 1.01
N ALA A 17 1.16 -9.21 -0.04
CA ALA A 17 0.35 -7.99 0.01
C ALA A 17 -1.14 -8.28 0.31
N ALA A 18 -1.69 -9.35 -0.24
CA ALA A 18 -3.06 -9.80 0.05
C ALA A 18 -3.28 -10.20 1.52
N ASN A 19 -2.20 -10.59 2.22
CA ASN A 19 -2.21 -10.89 3.66
C ASN A 19 -1.77 -9.70 4.52
N SER A 20 -1.83 -8.47 4.00
CA SER A 20 -1.40 -7.24 4.69
C SER A 20 0.08 -7.23 5.09
N LEU A 21 0.93 -7.96 4.37
CA LEU A 21 2.38 -7.99 4.63
C LEU A 21 3.12 -6.98 3.73
N ARG A 22 3.99 -6.18 4.34
CA ARG A 22 5.00 -5.38 3.64
C ARG A 22 6.17 -6.27 3.24
N SER A 23 6.32 -6.49 1.94
CA SER A 23 7.41 -7.31 1.40
C SER A 23 8.71 -6.51 1.33
N ILE A 24 9.79 -7.06 1.86
CA ILE A 24 11.16 -6.52 1.76
C ILE A 24 12.05 -7.58 1.12
N ALA A 25 12.65 -7.24 -0.02
CA ALA A 25 13.59 -8.11 -0.70
C ALA A 25 15.02 -7.83 -0.22
N PHE A 26 15.76 -8.88 0.09
CA PHE A 26 17.17 -8.81 0.44
C PHE A 26 17.99 -9.37 -0.70
N ALA A 27 18.99 -8.62 -1.14
CA ALA A 27 19.90 -9.02 -2.21
C ALA A 27 21.31 -8.50 -1.90
N HIS A 28 22.31 -9.16 -2.47
CA HIS A 28 23.70 -8.73 -2.35
C HIS A 28 24.40 -8.71 -3.70
N LYS A 29 25.51 -7.99 -3.76
CA LYS A 29 26.46 -8.03 -4.87
C LYS A 29 27.85 -8.20 -4.32
N GLN A 30 28.56 -9.19 -4.83
CA GLN A 30 29.97 -9.35 -4.53
C GLN A 30 30.77 -8.43 -5.46
N LEU A 31 31.66 -7.63 -4.89
CA LEU A 31 32.53 -6.72 -5.63
C LEU A 31 33.95 -7.29 -5.66
N SER A 32 34.67 -7.10 -6.76
CA SER A 32 36.11 -7.27 -6.79
C SER A 32 36.81 -6.13 -6.04
N GLU A 33 38.08 -6.30 -5.66
CA GLU A 33 38.85 -5.23 -5.00
C GLU A 33 38.96 -3.97 -5.86
N GLU A 34 39.03 -4.12 -7.18
CA GLU A 34 39.09 -3.02 -8.14
C GLU A 34 37.77 -2.24 -8.14
N GLN A 35 36.64 -2.93 -8.20
CA GLN A 35 35.30 -2.33 -8.13
C GLN A 35 35.03 -1.66 -6.78
N TYR A 36 35.59 -2.21 -5.70
CA TYR A 36 35.49 -1.63 -4.37
C TYR A 36 36.28 -0.34 -4.23
N LYS A 37 37.45 -0.23 -4.90
CA LYS A 37 38.26 0.99 -4.92
C LYS A 37 37.63 2.09 -5.77
N ASP A 38 37.08 1.74 -6.94
CA ASP A 38 36.33 2.66 -7.82
C ASP A 38 35.01 3.15 -7.19
N GLY A 39 34.37 2.32 -6.36
CA GLY A 39 33.11 2.65 -5.68
C GLY A 39 33.24 3.59 -4.47
N LYS A 40 34.46 4.01 -4.09
CA LYS A 40 34.69 4.95 -2.98
C LYS A 40 34.33 6.40 -3.33
N GLU A 41 34.30 6.75 -4.61
CA GLU A 41 33.94 8.10 -5.06
C GLU A 41 32.42 8.23 -5.25
N GLU A 42 31.68 8.45 -4.15
CA GLU A 42 30.28 8.91 -4.02
C GLU A 42 29.16 8.20 -4.83
N LYS A 43 29.49 7.30 -5.74
CA LYS A 43 28.57 6.53 -6.57
C LYS A 43 28.31 5.24 -5.83
N GLY A 44 27.23 5.21 -5.04
CA GLY A 44 26.78 4.02 -4.32
C GLY A 44 26.72 2.76 -5.19
N LEU A 45 26.56 1.60 -4.55
CA LEU A 45 26.42 0.30 -5.22
C LEU A 45 25.48 0.41 -6.43
N LYS A 46 25.99 0.13 -7.63
CA LYS A 46 25.16 0.06 -8.83
C LYS A 46 24.08 -1.02 -8.62
N GLU A 47 22.82 -0.66 -8.81
CA GLU A 47 21.65 -1.54 -8.65
C GLU A 47 21.48 -2.58 -9.79
N ASP A 48 22.57 -2.93 -10.46
CA ASP A 48 22.62 -3.94 -11.51
C ASP A 48 23.25 -5.25 -11.00
N SER A 49 22.77 -6.38 -11.53
CA SER A 49 23.34 -7.72 -11.24
C SER A 49 23.37 -8.13 -9.76
N LEU A 50 22.33 -7.76 -9.00
CA LEU A 50 22.14 -8.21 -7.62
C LEU A 50 21.71 -9.68 -7.57
N THR A 51 22.22 -10.42 -6.58
CA THR A 51 21.78 -11.79 -6.25
C THR A 51 20.74 -11.71 -5.14
N LEU A 52 19.49 -12.10 -5.47
CA LEU A 52 18.39 -12.16 -4.51
C LEU A 52 18.65 -13.27 -3.49
N LEU A 53 18.61 -12.92 -2.19
CA LEU A 53 18.74 -13.85 -1.08
C LEU A 53 17.36 -14.36 -0.62
N GLY A 54 16.36 -13.47 -0.62
CA GLY A 54 15.02 -13.81 -0.18
C GLY A 54 14.10 -12.60 -0.06
N ILE A 55 12.83 -12.86 0.24
CA ILE A 55 11.80 -11.86 0.47
C ILE A 55 11.16 -12.16 1.82
N VAL A 56 11.12 -11.15 2.70
CA VAL A 56 10.49 -11.24 4.01
C VAL A 56 9.22 -10.40 4.02
N GLY A 57 8.13 -10.94 4.56
CA GLY A 57 6.89 -10.21 4.79
C GLY A 57 6.81 -9.74 6.24
N ILE A 58 6.75 -8.42 6.46
CA ILE A 58 6.57 -7.82 7.79
C ILE A 58 5.12 -7.34 7.92
N LYS A 59 4.48 -7.62 9.04
CA LYS A 59 3.12 -7.15 9.33
C LYS A 59 3.16 -6.00 10.32
N ASP A 60 2.37 -4.96 10.04
CA ASP A 60 1.98 -3.95 11.02
C ASP A 60 0.51 -4.20 11.40
N PRO A 61 0.22 -4.95 12.47
CA PRO A 61 -1.14 -5.37 12.78
C PRO A 61 -2.00 -4.20 13.26
N CYS A 62 -3.30 -4.22 12.94
CA CYS A 62 -4.25 -3.27 13.50
C CYS A 62 -4.20 -3.33 15.04
N ARG A 63 -4.22 -2.16 15.70
CA ARG A 63 -4.22 -2.10 17.17
C ARG A 63 -5.43 -2.83 17.74
N LEU A 64 -5.25 -3.45 18.91
CA LEU A 64 -6.36 -4.05 19.65
C LEU A 64 -7.45 -3.01 19.90
N GLY A 65 -8.71 -3.39 19.66
CA GLY A 65 -9.87 -2.52 19.83
C GLY A 65 -10.27 -1.69 18.61
N VAL A 66 -9.43 -1.55 17.57
CA VAL A 66 -9.77 -0.77 16.35
C VAL A 66 -11.07 -1.27 15.73
N LYS A 67 -11.25 -2.59 15.61
CA LYS A 67 -12.48 -3.17 15.06
C LYS A 67 -13.73 -2.80 15.85
N LYS A 68 -13.62 -2.76 17.18
CA LYS A 68 -14.74 -2.34 18.05
C LYS A 68 -15.05 -0.86 17.85
N VAL A 69 -14.03 0.00 17.76
CA VAL A 69 -14.22 1.43 17.53
C VAL A 69 -14.86 1.70 16.16
N VAL A 70 -14.44 0.97 15.12
CA VAL A 70 -15.06 1.05 13.79
C VAL A 70 -16.54 0.71 13.88
N ASP A 71 -16.88 -0.39 14.55
CA ASP A 71 -18.25 -0.84 14.74
C ASP A 71 -19.10 0.15 15.56
N ASP A 72 -18.57 0.64 16.68
CA ASP A 72 -19.25 1.62 17.55
C ASP A 72 -19.55 2.93 16.78
N CYS A 73 -18.57 3.44 16.01
CA CYS A 73 -18.74 4.64 15.19
C CYS A 73 -19.79 4.45 14.09
N GLN A 74 -19.82 3.28 13.44
CA GLN A 74 -20.83 2.98 12.42
C GLN A 74 -22.24 2.88 13.01
N HIS A 75 -22.40 2.24 14.17
CA HIS A 75 -23.68 2.21 14.88
C HIS A 75 -24.16 3.60 15.29
N ALA A 76 -23.23 4.54 15.54
CA ALA A 76 -23.54 5.94 15.81
C ALA A 76 -23.82 6.76 14.53
N GLY A 77 -23.79 6.16 13.34
CA GLY A 77 -23.99 6.84 12.06
C GLY A 77 -22.78 7.66 11.58
N VAL A 78 -21.60 7.43 12.14
CA VAL A 78 -20.35 8.10 11.74
C VAL A 78 -19.69 7.33 10.60
N ASN A 79 -19.50 7.99 9.45
CA ASN A 79 -18.78 7.41 8.32
C ASN A 79 -17.26 7.48 8.54
N ILE A 80 -16.57 6.35 8.36
CA ILE A 80 -15.13 6.23 8.56
C ILE A 80 -14.45 6.02 7.22
N LYS A 81 -13.37 6.76 6.98
CA LYS A 81 -12.56 6.66 5.77
C LYS A 81 -11.11 6.34 6.14
N MET A 82 -10.54 5.31 5.54
CA MET A 82 -9.13 4.95 5.72
C MET A 82 -8.27 5.67 4.69
N ILE A 83 -7.17 6.25 5.15
CA ILE A 83 -6.15 6.88 4.30
C ILE A 83 -4.83 6.17 4.60
N SER A 84 -4.21 5.57 3.58
CA SER A 84 -2.96 4.83 3.71
C SER A 84 -1.97 5.16 2.61
N GLY A 85 -0.69 5.26 2.98
CA GLY A 85 0.42 5.44 2.04
C GLY A 85 0.83 4.13 1.36
N ASP A 86 0.29 2.99 1.80
CA ASP A 86 0.54 1.70 1.17
C ASP A 86 -0.16 1.63 -0.21
N ASN A 87 0.23 0.63 -1.00
CA ASN A 87 -0.44 0.36 -2.27
C ASN A 87 -1.90 -0.10 -2.07
N VAL A 88 -2.69 -0.05 -3.14
CA VAL A 88 -4.13 -0.37 -3.11
C VAL A 88 -4.46 -1.76 -2.56
N PHE A 89 -3.64 -2.76 -2.86
CA PHE A 89 -3.87 -4.13 -2.42
C PHE A 89 -3.66 -4.27 -0.91
N THR A 90 -2.56 -3.71 -0.39
CA THR A 90 -2.23 -3.70 1.03
C THR A 90 -3.24 -2.86 1.82
N ALA A 91 -3.59 -1.67 1.34
CA ALA A 91 -4.57 -0.80 2.01
C ALA A 91 -5.94 -1.48 2.15
N ARG A 92 -6.39 -2.18 1.11
CA ARG A 92 -7.62 -2.98 1.13
C ARG A 92 -7.54 -4.14 2.13
N ALA A 93 -6.41 -4.83 2.17
CA ALA A 93 -6.21 -5.94 3.11
C ALA A 93 -6.23 -5.45 4.58
N ILE A 94 -5.55 -4.35 4.89
CA ILE A 94 -5.56 -3.72 6.22
C ILE A 94 -6.96 -3.24 6.59
N THR A 95 -7.68 -2.63 5.65
CA THR A 95 -9.08 -2.21 5.86
C THR A 95 -9.93 -3.39 6.31
N ASN A 96 -9.87 -4.51 5.59
CA ASN A 96 -10.64 -5.71 5.93
C ASN A 96 -10.28 -6.27 7.32
N GLU A 97 -9.02 -6.16 7.73
CA GLU A 97 -8.55 -6.58 9.06
C GLU A 97 -9.03 -5.65 10.18
N CYS A 98 -8.97 -4.34 9.95
CA CYS A 98 -9.39 -3.33 10.91
C CYS A 98 -10.92 -3.26 11.08
N GLY A 99 -11.70 -3.86 10.18
CA GLY A 99 -13.16 -3.89 10.21
C GLY A 99 -13.78 -3.32 8.94
N LYS A 100 -14.94 -3.83 8.54
CA LYS A 100 -15.63 -3.39 7.33
C LYS A 100 -16.03 -1.92 7.48
N LEU A 101 -15.37 -0.99 6.78
CA LEU A 101 -15.61 0.45 6.92
C LEU A 101 -16.98 0.93 6.43
N ASN A 102 -17.65 0.14 5.57
CA ASN A 102 -19.05 0.36 5.19
C ASN A 102 -19.72 -0.98 4.80
N PRO A 103 -20.50 -1.61 5.69
CA PRO A 103 -21.28 -2.80 5.34
C PRO A 103 -22.31 -2.43 4.25
N GLY A 104 -22.20 -3.04 3.08
CA GLY A 104 -23.08 -2.78 1.92
C GLY A 104 -22.43 -2.06 0.73
N VAL A 105 -21.24 -1.48 0.90
CA VAL A 105 -20.46 -0.81 -0.17
C VAL A 105 -19.37 -1.73 -0.74
N GLU A 106 -19.31 -2.98 -0.25
CA GLU A 106 -18.23 -3.96 -0.45
C GLU A 106 -17.93 -4.31 -1.91
N ASN A 107 -18.88 -4.06 -2.82
CA ASN A 107 -18.77 -4.34 -4.25
C ASN A 107 -18.98 -3.10 -5.14
N ILE A 108 -18.91 -1.89 -4.57
CA ILE A 108 -19.07 -0.66 -5.34
C ILE A 108 -17.71 -0.27 -5.93
N ASN A 109 -17.63 -0.28 -7.26
CA ASN A 109 -16.51 0.33 -7.98
C ASN A 109 -16.31 1.77 -7.49
N GLY A 110 -15.09 2.10 -7.04
CA GLY A 110 -14.77 3.43 -6.52
C GLY A 110 -14.79 3.57 -4.98
N ALA A 111 -15.09 2.50 -4.23
CA ALA A 111 -14.94 2.51 -2.76
C ALA A 111 -13.46 2.60 -2.31
N VAL A 112 -12.55 2.17 -3.17
CA VAL A 112 -11.10 2.29 -3.00
C VAL A 112 -10.55 3.11 -4.16
N VAL A 113 -9.76 4.13 -3.86
CA VAL A 113 -9.14 5.04 -4.84
C VAL A 113 -7.65 5.20 -4.56
N GLU A 114 -6.82 5.44 -5.58
CA GLU A 114 -5.45 5.91 -5.36
C GLU A 114 -5.43 7.44 -5.24
N GLY A 115 -4.52 7.99 -4.44
CA GLY A 115 -4.42 9.44 -4.23
C GLY A 115 -4.25 10.24 -5.53
N GLU A 116 -3.51 9.70 -6.51
CA GLU A 116 -3.38 10.29 -7.83
C GLU A 116 -4.72 10.39 -8.58
N GLU A 117 -5.51 9.31 -8.56
CA GLU A 117 -6.83 9.30 -9.19
C GLU A 117 -7.76 10.32 -8.53
N PHE A 118 -7.76 10.39 -7.20
CA PHE A 118 -8.59 11.34 -6.45
C PHE A 118 -8.22 12.81 -6.71
N ARG A 119 -6.91 13.11 -6.79
CA ARG A 119 -6.43 14.46 -7.14
C ARG A 119 -6.87 14.88 -8.54
N ASN A 120 -6.90 13.94 -9.48
CA ASN A 120 -7.23 14.20 -10.87
C ASN A 120 -8.75 14.32 -11.13
N TYR A 121 -9.61 14.01 -10.16
CA TYR A 121 -11.03 14.33 -10.27
C TYR A 121 -11.26 15.83 -10.31
N ILE A 122 -12.18 16.28 -11.17
CA ILE A 122 -12.71 17.64 -11.12
C ILE A 122 -13.54 17.82 -9.84
N HIS A 123 -13.74 19.07 -9.40
CA HIS A 123 -14.40 19.37 -8.14
C HIS A 123 -15.77 18.68 -8.00
N GLU A 124 -16.63 18.77 -9.02
CA GLU A 124 -17.96 18.14 -9.02
C GLU A 124 -17.90 16.61 -8.84
N GLN A 125 -17.00 15.95 -9.57
CA GLN A 125 -16.78 14.50 -9.44
C GLN A 125 -16.25 14.13 -8.07
N ARG A 126 -15.38 14.97 -7.49
CA ARG A 126 -14.84 14.74 -6.16
C ARG A 126 -15.95 14.83 -5.13
N THR A 127 -16.77 15.87 -5.16
CA THR A 127 -17.91 16.06 -4.26
C THR A 127 -18.92 14.91 -4.36
N GLU A 128 -19.19 14.41 -5.57
CA GLU A 128 -20.12 13.28 -5.76
C GLU A 128 -19.55 11.94 -5.25
N LYS A 129 -18.24 11.73 -5.39
CA LYS A 129 -17.58 10.46 -5.08
C LYS A 129 -17.01 10.38 -3.67
N VAL A 130 -16.68 11.51 -3.04
CA VAL A 130 -15.97 11.55 -1.75
C VAL A 130 -16.74 10.77 -0.69
N ASP A 131 -18.07 10.84 -0.68
CA ASP A 131 -18.91 10.10 0.28
C ASP A 131 -18.83 8.59 0.10
N LYS A 132 -18.71 8.13 -1.16
CA LYS A 132 -18.62 6.71 -1.54
C LYS A 132 -17.22 6.13 -1.28
N ILE A 133 -16.18 6.97 -1.28
CA ILE A 133 -14.80 6.55 -1.03
C ILE A 133 -14.63 6.14 0.43
N CYS A 134 -14.22 4.90 0.65
CA CYS A 134 -13.93 4.33 1.96
C CYS A 134 -12.42 4.24 2.22
N VAL A 135 -11.62 4.06 1.17
CA VAL A 135 -10.17 3.86 1.28
C VAL A 135 -9.45 4.70 0.22
N MET A 136 -8.46 5.49 0.65
CA MET A 136 -7.49 6.15 -0.23
C MET A 136 -6.10 5.52 -0.03
N ALA A 137 -5.55 4.94 -1.08
CA ALA A 137 -4.22 4.33 -1.10
C ALA A 137 -3.18 5.24 -1.77
N LYS A 138 -1.88 5.03 -1.50
CA LYS A 138 -0.76 5.85 -2.00
C LYS A 138 -0.99 7.36 -1.86
N TYR A 139 -1.63 7.79 -0.76
CA TYR A 139 -1.96 9.20 -0.59
C TYR A 139 -0.70 10.06 -0.37
N SER A 140 -0.79 11.31 -0.81
CA SER A 140 0.10 12.40 -0.40
C SER A 140 -0.54 13.24 0.70
N PRO A 141 0.23 13.99 1.52
CA PRO A 141 -0.35 14.91 2.50
C PRO A 141 -1.39 15.89 1.91
N PHE A 142 -1.21 16.29 0.65
CA PHE A 142 -2.14 17.16 -0.05
C PHE A 142 -3.48 16.46 -0.36
N ASP A 143 -3.47 15.16 -0.67
CA ASP A 143 -4.69 14.40 -0.97
C ASP A 143 -5.59 14.32 0.26
N LYS A 144 -4.98 14.17 1.44
CA LYS A 144 -5.69 14.18 2.71
C LYS A 144 -6.39 15.51 2.94
N LEU A 145 -5.71 16.63 2.67
CA LEU A 145 -6.32 17.95 2.77
C LEU A 145 -7.50 18.08 1.79
N LEU A 146 -7.27 17.66 0.55
CA LEU A 146 -8.25 17.71 -0.54
C LEU A 146 -9.50 16.85 -0.29
N MET A 147 -9.39 15.81 0.55
CA MET A 147 -10.49 14.93 0.93
C MET A 147 -11.35 15.50 2.06
N VAL A 148 -10.82 16.44 2.83
CA VAL A 148 -11.52 17.11 3.93
C VAL A 148 -12.20 18.42 3.46
N GLN A 149 -11.74 18.99 2.34
CA GLN A 149 -12.30 20.17 1.69
C GLN A 149 -13.48 19.83 0.80
#